data_AF-A0A8T4KDR8-F1
#
_entry.id   AF-A0A8T4KDR8-F1
#
_cell.length_a   1.000
_cell.length_b   1.000
_cell.length_c   1.000
_cell.angle_alpha   90.00
_cell.angle_beta   90.00
_cell.angle_gamma   90.00
#
_symmetry.space_group_name_H-M   'P 1'
#
loop_
_entity.id
_entity.type
_entity.pdbx_description
1 polymer ?
#
loop_
_entity_poly.entity_id
_entity_poly.type
_entity_poly.pdbx_seq_one_letter_code
_entity_poly.pdbx_strand_id
1 'polypeptide(L)' 'MEFITKSHDVSMRGTYPGARPIEQLVQNGFVLLDKWPGPTSRDVASTIKKILGASKAGHSGTLVL' A
#
# COMPACT_ATOMS: atom_id res chain seq x y z
N MET A 1 18.23 -2.23 -16.84
CA MET A 1 16.94 -1.80 -17.42
C MET A 1 17.22 -0.48 -18.13
N GLU A 2 17.13 -0.43 -19.45
CA GLU A 2 17.24 0.83 -20.19
C GLU A 2 15.84 1.29 -20.59
N PHE A 3 15.54 2.55 -20.31
CA PHE A 3 14.31 3.19 -20.75
C PHE A 3 14.60 4.01 -22.00
N ILE A 4 13.73 3.94 -23.00
CA ILE A 4 13.79 4.83 -24.17
C ILE A 4 13.11 6.15 -23.79
N THR A 5 13.90 7.21 -23.64
CA THR A 5 13.39 8.55 -23.29
C THR A 5 12.95 9.30 -24.55
N LYS A 6 11.65 9.56 -24.67
CA LYS A 6 11.09 10.35 -25.78
C LYS A 6 11.39 11.86 -25.64
N SER A 7 11.33 12.38 -24.41
CA SER A 7 11.59 13.79 -24.09
C SER A 7 12.00 13.91 -22.61
N HIS A 8 12.85 14.89 -22.29
CA HIS A 8 13.21 15.20 -20.92
C HIS A 8 12.30 16.29 -20.35
N ASP A 9 11.53 15.95 -19.32
CA ASP A 9 10.71 16.89 -18.56
C ASP A 9 10.89 16.56 -17.07
N VAL A 10 11.14 17.58 -16.24
CA VAL A 10 11.39 17.40 -14.81
C VAL A 10 10.30 18.10 -14.01
N SER A 11 9.51 17.32 -13.28
CA SER A 11 8.52 17.83 -12.33
C SER A 11 9.10 17.86 -10.92
N MET A 12 8.98 19.00 -10.24
CA MET A 12 9.33 19.13 -8.81
C MET A 12 8.19 18.70 -7.87
N ARG A 13 7.11 18.13 -8.40
CA ARG A 13 5.96 17.67 -7.61
C ARG A 13 6.05 16.18 -7.30
N GLY A 14 5.62 15.82 -6.10
CA GLY A 14 5.61 14.45 -5.60
C GLY A 14 6.92 14.06 -4.91
N THR A 15 6.94 12.84 -4.37
CA THR A 15 8.08 12.31 -3.62
C THR A 15 8.44 10.92 -4.13
N TYR A 16 9.74 10.67 -4.33
CA TYR A 16 10.26 9.35 -4.69
C TYR A 16 9.71 8.31 -3.70
N PRO A 17 9.16 7.16 -4.16
CA PRO A 17 8.50 6.20 -3.28
C PRO A 17 9.32 5.77 -2.06
N GLY A 18 10.63 5.54 -2.22
CA GLY A 18 11.53 5.15 -1.13
C GLY A 18 11.93 6.30 -0.19
N ALA A 19 11.55 7.54 -0.50
CA ALA A 19 11.83 8.72 0.31
C ALA A 19 10.52 9.41 0.80
N ARG A 20 9.37 8.76 0.64
CA ARG A 20 8.09 9.30 1.11
C ARG A 20 8.07 9.37 2.64
N PRO A 21 7.52 10.45 3.22
CA PRO A 21 7.25 10.49 4.65
C PRO A 21 6.24 9.39 5.02
N ILE A 22 6.28 8.94 6.28
CA ILE A 22 5.54 7.76 6.74
C ILE A 22 4.03 7.89 6.51
N GLU A 23 3.48 9.09 6.62
CA GLU A 23 2.06 9.37 6.39
C GLU A 23 1.67 9.07 4.94
N GLN A 24 2.53 9.43 3.98
CA GLN A 24 2.31 9.13 2.57
C GLN A 24 2.50 7.64 2.26
N LEU A 25 3.38 6.95 2.98
CA LEU A 25 3.54 5.50 2.86
C LEU A 25 2.29 4.76 3.34
N VAL A 26 1.71 5.16 4.47
CA VAL A 26 0.46 4.58 4.99
C VAL A 26 -0.72 4.85 4.05
N GLN A 27 -0.82 6.05 3.48
CA GLN A 27 -1.92 6.40 2.58
C GLN A 27 -1.84 5.75 1.19
N ASN A 28 -0.63 5.46 0.70
CA ASN A 28 -0.41 5.02 -0.69
C ASN A 28 0.36 3.69 -0.81
N GLY A 29 0.41 2.92 0.27
CA GLY A 29 1.17 1.67 0.36
C GLY A 29 0.31 0.41 0.28
N PHE A 30 0.98 -0.73 0.29
CA PHE A 30 0.39 -2.04 0.49
C PHE A 30 1.14 -2.79 1.58
N VAL A 31 0.43 -3.66 2.30
CA VAL A 31 1.02 -4.56 3.30
C VAL A 31 0.99 -5.96 2.72
N LEU A 32 2.16 -6.54 2.54
CA LEU A 32 2.29 -7.98 2.28
C LEU A 32 2.08 -8.70 3.60
N LEU A 33 0.93 -9.37 3.71
CA LEU A 33 0.50 -10.01 4.95
C LEU A 33 0.34 -11.51 4.72
N ASP A 34 0.95 -12.30 5.58
CA ASP A 34 0.62 -13.71 5.73
C ASP A 34 -0.63 -13.85 6.61
N LYS A 35 -1.78 -14.19 6.01
CA LYS A 35 -3.06 -14.24 6.73
C LYS A 35 -3.12 -15.51 7.58
N TRP A 36 -3.24 -15.35 8.89
CA TRP A 36 -3.48 -16.48 9.80
C TRP A 36 -4.92 -17.04 9.67
N PRO A 37 -5.15 -18.32 10.01
CA PRO A 37 -6.48 -18.94 9.96
C PRO A 37 -7.43 -18.41 11.05
N GLY A 38 -8.73 -18.42 10.77
CA GLY A 38 -9.78 -18.01 11.73
C GLY A 38 -10.56 -16.76 11.31
N PRO A 39 -9.96 -15.55 11.23
CA PRO A 39 -10.67 -14.35 10.81
C PRO A 39 -10.89 -14.31 9.30
N THR A 40 -11.96 -13.64 8.86
CA THR A 40 -12.16 -13.42 7.42
C THR A 40 -11.12 -12.44 6.87
N SER A 41 -10.90 -12.47 5.55
CA SER A 41 -10.00 -11.51 4.89
C SER A 41 -10.43 -10.05 5.12
N ARG A 42 -11.74 -9.80 5.27
CA ARG A 42 -12.30 -8.49 5.61
C ARG A 42 -11.96 -8.06 7.04
N ASP A 43 -12.03 -8.99 8.00
CA ASP A 43 -11.71 -8.70 9.41
C ASP A 43 -10.23 -8.36 9.58
N VAL A 44 -9.36 -9.10 8.89
CA VAL A 44 -7.92 -8.83 8.86
C VAL A 44 -7.65 -7.44 8.27
N ALA A 45 -8.24 -7.10 7.12
CA ALA A 45 -8.11 -5.77 6.53
C ALA A 45 -8.62 -4.66 7.46
N SER A 46 -9.73 -4.89 8.19
CA SER A 46 -10.28 -3.96 9.19
C SER A 46 -9.34 -3.77 10.38
N THR A 47 -8.67 -4.84 10.83
CA THR A 47 -7.69 -4.79 11.91
C THR A 47 -6.46 -3.99 11.51
N ILE A 48 -5.89 -4.26 10.33
CA ILE A 48 -4.74 -3.52 9.81
C ILE A 48 -5.09 -2.04 9.62
N LYS A 49 -6.30 -1.72 9.11
CA LYS A 49 -6.80 -0.35 9.00
C LYS A 49 -6.73 0.39 10.34
N LYS A 50 -7.21 -0.24 11.42
CA LYS A 50 -7.23 0.34 12.77
C LYS A 50 -5.82 0.54 13.32
N ILE A 51 -4.94 -0.46 13.17
CA ILE A 51 -3.55 -0.39 13.64
C ILE A 51 -2.79 0.75 12.97
N LEU A 52 -2.95 0.93 11.66
CA LEU A 52 -2.23 1.95 10.91
C LEU A 52 -2.91 3.33 10.92
N GLY A 53 -4.07 3.47 11.57
CA GLY A 53 -4.85 4.72 11.55
C GLY A 53 -5.31 5.12 10.13
N ALA A 54 -5.42 4.16 9.21
CA ALA A 54 -5.77 4.44 7.82
C ALA A 54 -7.26 4.76 7.66
N SER A 55 -7.60 5.71 6.78
CA SER A 55 -8.99 6.07 6.48
C SER A 55 -9.73 4.96 5.72
N LYS A 56 -9.01 4.16 4.92
CA LYS A 56 -9.54 3.04 4.13
C LYS A 56 -8.47 1.93 3.99
N ALA A 57 -8.93 0.68 3.97
CA ALA A 57 -8.10 -0.48 3.62
C ALA A 57 -8.96 -1.52 2.87
N GLY A 58 -8.31 -2.37 2.07
CA GLY A 58 -8.93 -3.48 1.32
C GLY A 58 -7.95 -4.64 1.15
N HIS A 59 -8.37 -5.72 0.51
CA HIS A 59 -7.54 -6.92 0.26
C HIS A 59 -7.65 -7.38 -1.20
N SER A 60 -6.59 -8.00 -1.75
CA SER A 60 -6.50 -8.36 -3.18
C SER A 60 -7.27 -9.62 -3.60
N GLY A 61 -7.94 -10.27 -2.64
CA GLY A 61 -8.69 -11.50 -2.84
C GLY A 61 -9.13 -12.07 -1.49
N THR A 62 -10.20 -12.86 -1.47
CA THR A 62 -10.70 -13.47 -0.24
C THR A 62 -10.08 -14.85 -0.05
N LEU A 63 -9.36 -15.03 1.04
CA LEU A 63 -8.94 -16.34 1.53
C LEU A 63 -9.99 -16.89 2.52
N VAL A 64 -10.30 -18.17 2.35
CA VAL A 64 -11.07 -19.02 3.27
C VAL A 64 -10.08 -20.01 3.91
N LEU A 65 -9.31 -19.48 4.85
CA LEU A 65 -8.38 -20.20 5.71
C LEU A 65 -8.73 -19.86 7.16
#